data_AF-A0A5C7KV52-F1
#
_entry.id   AF-A0A5C7KV52-F1
#
_cell.length_a   1.000
_cell.length_b   1.000
_cell.length_c   1.000
_cell.angle_alpha   90.00
_cell.angle_beta   90.00
_cell.angle_gamma   90.00
#
_symmetry.space_group_name_H-M   'P 1'
#
loop_
_entity.id
_entity.type
_entity.pdbx_description
1 polymer ?
#
loop_
_entity_poly.entity_id
_entity_poly.type
_entity_poly.pdbx_seq_one_letter_code
_entity_poly.pdbx_strand_id
1 'polypeptide(L)'
;MFETQGLPQPEQRPEMKVEIYPEFQDFVPAEFTQDPFGYFETRGKNIKPGDTEYDTTGRIKEDPTAVKDLPVWQNPGGVELKAVAKKVNTKKGVFKKGAHPFHEVTVMDEVRKRGLPAPAPVARVQRGGEFLVVMERAKGLTTFDAALQIAFQTWQYSELDKQVLKQDAERAMAELRERFEQAGIKRKWKLTDMVFEVDFENRKVVGIVPVDWERTEITSQPV
;
A
#
# COMPACT_ATOMS: atom_id res chain seq x y z
N MET A 1 9.09 45.37 40.40
CA MET A 1 9.24 43.90 40.30
C MET A 1 8.34 43.46 39.18
N PHE A 2 8.91 42.99 38.07
CA PHE A 2 8.14 42.45 36.95
C PHE A 2 8.08 40.93 37.13
N GLU A 3 6.86 40.41 37.27
CA GLU A 3 6.59 38.97 37.26
C GLU A 3 6.96 38.42 35.88
N THR A 4 8.02 37.62 35.81
CA THR A 4 8.31 36.79 34.64
C THR A 4 7.23 35.73 34.53
N GLN A 5 6.24 35.98 33.68
CA GLN A 5 5.30 34.95 33.22
C GLN A 5 6.12 33.83 32.58
N GLY A 6 5.99 32.62 33.14
CA GLY A 6 6.67 31.44 32.65
C GLY A 6 6.34 31.23 31.18
N LEU A 7 7.38 31.10 30.36
CA LEU A 7 7.26 30.73 28.96
C LEU A 7 6.41 29.43 28.88
N PRO A 8 5.45 29.34 27.94
CA PRO A 8 4.70 28.12 27.75
C PRO A 8 5.69 26.98 27.50
N GLN A 9 5.61 25.93 28.32
CA GLN A 9 6.42 24.75 28.08
C GLN A 9 6.09 24.24 26.67
N PRO A 10 7.10 23.89 25.85
CA PRO A 10 6.85 23.33 24.54
C PRO A 10 5.99 22.09 24.72
N GLU A 11 4.80 22.08 24.09
CA GLU A 11 3.94 20.91 24.06
C GLU A 11 4.78 19.71 23.64
N GLN A 12 4.87 18.70 24.52
CA GLN A 12 5.60 17.48 24.23
C GLN A 12 4.96 16.83 23.01
N ARG A 13 5.65 16.91 21.87
CA ARG A 13 5.23 16.19 20.66
C ARG A 13 5.24 14.70 21.00
N PRO A 14 4.17 13.96 20.67
CA PRO A 14 4.14 12.52 20.93
C PRO A 14 5.34 11.84 20.26
N GLU A 15 5.97 10.92 20.99
CA GLU A 15 7.14 10.18 20.50
C GLU A 15 6.80 9.46 19.19
N MET A 16 7.74 9.52 18.25
CA MET A 16 7.60 8.91 16.93
C MET A 16 8.51 7.69 16.85
N LYS A 17 7.91 6.53 16.56
CA LYS A 17 8.63 5.28 16.35
C LYS A 17 8.64 4.93 14.87
N VAL A 18 9.82 4.72 14.31
CA VAL A 18 10.03 4.28 12.92
C VAL A 18 10.76 2.94 12.96
N GLU A 19 10.12 1.89 12.46
CA GLU A 19 10.70 0.56 12.31
C GLU A 19 10.89 0.27 10.82
N ILE A 20 12.14 0.11 10.39
CA ILE A 20 12.50 -0.21 9.00
C ILE A 20 12.94 -1.67 8.97
N TYR A 21 12.44 -2.43 7.99
CA TYR A 21 12.85 -3.81 7.79
C TYR A 21 14.32 -3.88 7.38
N PRO A 22 15.12 -4.83 7.93
CA PRO A 22 16.57 -4.86 7.73
C PRO A 22 17.03 -4.79 6.27
N GLU A 23 16.35 -5.49 5.37
CA GLU A 23 16.67 -5.53 3.95
C GLU A 23 16.44 -4.20 3.20
N PHE A 24 15.73 -3.25 3.80
CA PHE A 24 15.41 -1.95 3.20
C PHE A 24 16.11 -0.76 3.86
N GLN A 25 16.93 -0.97 4.90
CA GLN A 25 17.57 0.12 5.65
C GLN A 25 18.33 1.09 4.74
N ASP A 26 19.04 0.57 3.75
CA ASP A 26 19.85 1.38 2.84
C ASP A 26 19.04 2.14 1.79
N PHE A 27 17.74 1.86 1.64
CA PHE A 27 16.87 2.57 0.70
C PHE A 27 16.14 3.75 1.33
N VAL A 28 15.80 3.68 2.62
CA VAL A 28 14.90 4.67 3.25
C VAL A 28 15.62 6.02 3.42
N PRO A 29 15.11 7.12 2.83
CA PRO A 29 15.78 8.41 2.88
C PRO A 29 15.72 9.01 4.28
N ALA A 30 16.78 9.74 4.66
CA ALA A 30 16.85 10.42 5.96
C ALA A 30 15.67 11.38 6.20
N GLU A 31 15.19 12.06 5.15
CA GLU A 31 14.00 12.92 5.20
C GLU A 31 12.76 12.16 5.70
N PHE A 32 12.57 10.91 5.25
CA PHE A 32 11.46 10.08 5.71
C PHE A 32 11.65 9.70 7.17
N THR A 33 12.85 9.27 7.59
CA THR A 33 13.09 8.86 8.98
C THR A 33 12.90 10.00 9.97
N GLN A 34 13.18 11.24 9.56
CA GLN A 34 13.02 12.46 10.38
C GLN A 34 11.56 12.91 10.52
N ASP A 35 10.76 12.82 9.46
CA ASP A 35 9.32 13.13 9.49
C ASP A 35 8.54 12.28 8.46
N PRO A 36 8.20 11.01 8.80
CA PRO A 36 7.52 10.09 7.89
C PRO A 36 6.14 10.59 7.45
N PHE A 37 5.41 11.24 8.36
CA PHE A 37 4.07 11.75 8.07
C PHE A 37 4.14 13.00 7.20
N GLY A 38 5.03 13.95 7.50
CA GLY A 38 5.23 15.10 6.63
C GLY A 38 5.77 14.70 5.26
N TYR A 39 6.68 13.73 5.20
CA TYR A 39 7.17 13.15 3.94
C TYR A 39 6.02 12.53 3.13
N PHE A 40 5.17 11.71 3.77
CA PHE A 40 3.98 11.12 3.15
C PHE A 40 3.03 12.18 2.60
N GLU A 41 2.78 13.24 3.35
CA GLU A 41 1.85 14.31 2.97
C GLU A 41 2.39 15.18 1.83
N THR A 42 3.66 15.56 1.89
CA THR A 42 4.27 16.53 0.96
C THR A 42 4.87 15.91 -0.29
N ARG A 43 5.38 14.66 -0.20
CA ARG A 43 6.05 13.98 -1.32
C ARG A 43 5.20 12.89 -1.96
N GLY A 44 4.22 12.35 -1.23
CA GLY A 44 3.37 11.27 -1.72
C GLY A 44 2.35 11.75 -2.76
N LYS A 45 2.06 10.91 -3.76
CA LYS A 45 1.04 11.15 -4.79
C LYS A 45 -0.08 10.12 -4.68
N ASN A 46 -1.33 10.57 -4.55
CA ASN A 46 -2.48 9.65 -4.44
C ASN A 46 -2.58 8.75 -5.67
N ILE A 47 -2.74 7.44 -5.43
CA ILE A 47 -2.87 6.44 -6.50
C ILE A 47 -4.30 6.47 -7.09
N LYS A 48 -5.32 6.63 -6.24
CA LYS A 48 -6.72 6.64 -6.68
C LYS A 48 -7.24 8.07 -6.86
N PRO A 49 -7.85 8.40 -8.01
CA PRO A 49 -8.58 9.65 -8.19
C PRO A 49 -9.77 9.70 -7.22
N GLY A 50 -9.90 10.80 -6.47
CA GLY A 50 -11.03 11.02 -5.54
C GLY A 50 -10.72 10.80 -4.06
N ASP A 51 -9.51 10.34 -3.71
CA ASP A 51 -9.06 10.22 -2.30
C ASP A 51 -8.75 11.58 -1.64
N THR A 52 -8.98 12.69 -2.35
CA THR A 52 -8.81 14.07 -1.86
C THR A 52 -10.18 14.74 -1.73
N GLU A 53 -10.70 14.85 -0.51
CA GLU A 53 -11.82 15.76 -0.22
C GLU A 53 -11.24 17.12 0.18
N TYR A 54 -11.91 18.22 -0.19
CA TYR A 54 -11.60 19.55 0.32
C TYR A 54 -12.70 19.95 1.30
N ASP A 55 -12.34 20.39 2.50
CA ASP A 55 -13.32 20.96 3.41
C ASP A 55 -13.80 22.34 2.94
N THR A 56 -14.82 22.88 3.61
CA THR A 56 -15.40 24.19 3.29
C THR A 56 -14.45 25.37 3.49
N THR A 57 -13.26 25.14 4.08
CA THR A 57 -12.19 26.13 4.26
C THR A 57 -11.07 25.99 3.23
N GLY A 58 -11.21 25.05 2.28
CA GLY A 58 -10.20 24.76 1.26
C GLY A 58 -9.03 23.91 1.78
N ARG A 59 -9.11 23.37 3.01
CA ARG A 59 -8.10 22.43 3.51
C ARG A 59 -8.35 21.06 2.93
N ILE A 60 -7.25 20.42 2.53
CA ILE A 60 -7.27 19.04 2.08
C ILE A 60 -7.65 18.15 3.26
N LYS A 61 -8.82 17.52 3.16
CA LYS A 61 -9.26 16.41 3.99
C LYS A 61 -9.11 15.14 3.14
N GLU A 62 -7.89 14.65 3.03
CA GLU A 62 -7.63 13.37 2.36
C GLU A 62 -8.42 12.25 3.05
N ASP A 63 -8.92 11.29 2.26
CA ASP A 63 -9.49 10.06 2.80
C ASP A 63 -8.42 9.46 3.74
N PRO A 64 -8.75 9.18 5.02
CA PRO A 64 -7.82 8.56 5.96
C PRO A 64 -7.31 7.17 5.53
N THR A 65 -7.79 6.63 4.42
CA THR A 65 -7.33 5.38 3.78
C THR A 65 -6.60 5.59 2.44
N ALA A 66 -6.28 6.83 2.07
CA ALA A 66 -5.54 7.15 0.85
C ALA A 66 -4.19 6.41 0.81
N VAL A 67 -3.92 5.80 -0.34
CA VAL A 67 -2.64 5.15 -0.65
C VAL A 67 -1.87 6.06 -1.61
N LYS A 68 -0.61 6.35 -1.27
CA LYS A 68 0.25 7.23 -2.05
C LYS A 68 1.45 6.49 -2.60
N ASP A 69 1.77 6.73 -3.87
CA ASP A 69 3.10 6.47 -4.41
C ASP A 69 4.08 7.46 -3.77
N LEU A 70 5.17 6.94 -3.22
CA LEU A 70 6.28 7.75 -2.73
C LEU A 70 7.28 8.01 -3.88
N PRO A 71 8.15 9.04 -3.76
CA PRO A 71 9.30 9.17 -4.66
C PRO A 71 10.12 7.89 -4.70
N VAL A 72 10.77 7.62 -5.83
CA VAL A 72 11.68 6.48 -5.96
C VAL A 72 12.81 6.65 -4.94
N TRP A 73 13.03 5.61 -4.14
CA TRP A 73 14.12 5.51 -3.19
C TRP A 73 15.28 4.77 -3.84
N GLN A 74 16.51 5.16 -3.52
CA GLN A 74 17.71 4.54 -4.10
C GLN A 74 18.68 4.18 -2.99
N ASN A 75 19.24 2.97 -3.06
CA ASN A 75 20.32 2.58 -2.16
C ASN A 75 21.68 3.17 -2.64
N PRO A 76 22.75 3.08 -1.84
CA PRO A 76 24.07 3.59 -2.25
C PRO A 76 24.64 2.95 -3.53
N GLY A 77 24.14 1.78 -3.91
CA GLY A 77 24.50 1.09 -5.16
C GLY A 77 23.71 1.55 -6.39
N GLY A 78 22.78 2.50 -6.25
CA GLY A 78 21.93 3.00 -7.33
C GLY A 78 20.74 2.09 -7.68
N VAL A 79 20.47 1.05 -6.87
CA VAL A 79 19.28 0.20 -7.04
C VAL A 79 18.05 0.99 -6.59
N GLU A 80 17.01 0.98 -7.42
CA GLU A 80 15.76 1.68 -7.16
C GLU A 80 14.76 0.83 -6.38
N LEU A 81 14.08 1.45 -5.43
CA LEU A 81 12.91 0.94 -4.72
C LEU A 81 11.73 1.87 -4.99
N LYS A 82 10.70 1.33 -5.63
CA LYS A 82 9.40 2.00 -5.74
C LYS A 82 8.57 1.59 -4.53
N ALA A 83 8.12 2.56 -3.75
CA ALA A 83 7.37 2.32 -2.52
C ALA A 83 6.01 3.04 -2.55
N VAL A 84 5.04 2.44 -1.88
CA VAL A 84 3.76 3.07 -1.55
C VAL A 84 3.61 3.15 -0.05
N ALA A 85 2.85 4.15 0.39
CA ALA A 85 2.51 4.32 1.79
C ALA A 85 1.00 4.51 1.98
N LYS A 86 0.51 4.06 3.14
CA LYS A 86 -0.89 4.13 3.53
C LYS A 86 -0.97 4.53 5.01
N LYS A 87 -1.81 5.52 5.33
CA LYS A 87 -2.23 5.78 6.71
C LYS A 87 -3.20 4.68 7.16
N VAL A 88 -2.98 4.13 8.35
CA VAL A 88 -3.88 3.11 8.90
C VAL A 88 -5.09 3.80 9.54
N ASN A 89 -6.28 3.49 9.04
CA ASN A 89 -7.51 3.98 9.63
C ASN A 89 -7.97 3.07 10.77
N THR A 90 -7.54 3.38 11.99
CA THR A 90 -7.90 2.66 13.21
C THR A 90 -9.38 2.79 13.60
N LYS A 91 -10.17 3.61 12.91
CA LYS A 91 -11.62 3.81 13.16
C LYS A 91 -12.52 2.91 12.29
N LYS A 92 -11.99 2.22 11.27
CA LYS A 92 -12.77 1.36 10.34
C LYS A 92 -12.79 -0.14 10.75
N GLY A 93 -13.94 -0.78 10.53
CA GLY A 93 -14.15 -2.23 10.35
C GLY A 93 -13.62 -3.19 11.42
N VAL A 94 -12.34 -3.58 11.29
CA VAL A 94 -11.71 -4.67 12.06
C VAL A 94 -11.04 -4.13 13.33
N PHE A 95 -10.58 -2.88 13.33
CA PHE A 95 -9.96 -2.23 14.49
C PHE A 95 -10.95 -1.98 15.64
N LYS A 96 -12.25 -1.80 15.31
CA LYS A 96 -13.33 -1.76 16.30
C LYS A 96 -13.46 -3.06 17.12
N LYS A 97 -12.84 -4.16 16.66
CA LYS A 97 -12.82 -5.47 17.35
C LYS A 97 -11.48 -5.77 18.03
N GLY A 98 -10.60 -4.78 18.20
CA GLY A 98 -9.32 -4.94 18.90
C GLY A 98 -8.17 -5.48 18.03
N ALA A 99 -8.29 -5.41 16.71
CA ALA A 99 -7.20 -5.78 15.81
C ALA A 99 -5.99 -4.84 15.94
N HIS A 100 -4.79 -5.40 15.78
CA HIS A 100 -3.54 -4.65 15.87
C HIS A 100 -3.36 -3.72 14.66
N PRO A 101 -2.97 -2.43 14.82
CA PRO A 101 -2.80 -1.43 13.74
C PRO A 101 -2.00 -1.91 12.52
N PHE A 102 -1.03 -2.80 12.75
CA PHE A 102 -0.20 -3.39 11.70
C PHE A 102 -0.64 -4.79 11.26
N HIS A 103 -1.91 -5.18 11.46
CA HIS A 103 -2.45 -6.50 11.06
C HIS A 103 -2.21 -6.80 9.58
N GLU A 104 -2.47 -5.84 8.68
CA GLU A 104 -2.20 -6.00 7.25
C GLU A 104 -0.73 -6.33 6.98
N VAL A 105 0.18 -5.74 7.76
CA VAL A 105 1.62 -5.99 7.62
C VAL A 105 1.97 -7.41 8.05
N THR A 106 1.43 -7.87 9.18
CA THR A 106 1.59 -9.26 9.63
C THR A 106 1.05 -10.25 8.60
N VAL A 107 -0.10 -9.96 8.00
CA VAL A 107 -0.66 -10.80 6.93
C VAL A 107 0.27 -10.87 5.73
N MET A 108 0.77 -9.72 5.25
CA MET A 108 1.71 -9.68 4.13
C MET A 108 2.98 -10.48 4.41
N ASP A 109 3.56 -10.33 5.61
CA ASP A 109 4.74 -11.10 6.02
C ASP A 109 4.48 -12.61 5.97
N GLU A 110 3.35 -13.08 6.51
CA GLU A 110 3.00 -14.50 6.49
C GLU A 110 2.68 -15.04 5.09
N VAL A 111 2.02 -14.25 4.24
CA VAL A 111 1.79 -14.60 2.84
C VAL A 111 3.13 -14.79 2.11
N ARG A 112 4.07 -13.86 2.28
CA ARG A 112 5.40 -13.94 1.66
C ARG A 112 6.20 -15.13 2.18
N LYS A 113 6.16 -15.42 3.48
CA LYS A 113 6.81 -16.61 4.07
C LYS A 113 6.31 -17.92 3.45
N ARG A 114 5.05 -17.95 2.99
CA ARG A 114 4.44 -19.10 2.29
C ARG A 114 4.73 -19.12 0.79
N GLY A 115 5.60 -18.24 0.28
CA GLY A 115 5.96 -18.15 -1.14
C GLY A 115 4.83 -17.63 -2.03
N LEU A 116 3.84 -16.94 -1.44
CA LEU A 116 2.72 -16.36 -2.14
C LEU A 116 2.97 -14.86 -2.42
N PRO A 117 2.42 -14.31 -3.51
CA PRO A 117 2.63 -12.91 -3.87
C PRO A 117 1.94 -11.97 -2.89
N ALA A 118 2.72 -11.06 -2.30
CA ALA A 118 2.27 -9.88 -1.59
C ALA A 118 3.36 -8.81 -1.65
N PRO A 119 3.01 -7.51 -1.60
CA PRO A 119 4.00 -6.44 -1.45
C PRO A 119 4.89 -6.68 -0.23
N ALA A 120 6.19 -6.43 -0.34
CA ALA A 120 7.08 -6.47 0.81
C ALA A 120 6.82 -5.27 1.72
N PRO A 121 6.59 -5.46 3.02
CA PRO A 121 6.63 -4.37 3.98
C PRO A 121 8.03 -3.76 4.04
N VAL A 122 8.10 -2.43 4.02
CA VAL A 122 9.36 -1.67 4.05
C VAL A 122 9.55 -1.00 5.40
N ALA A 123 8.51 -0.34 5.91
CA ALA A 123 8.56 0.34 7.20
C ALA A 123 7.19 0.40 7.90
N ARG A 124 7.23 0.48 9.23
CA ARG A 124 6.08 0.73 10.11
C ARG A 124 6.37 1.98 10.92
N VAL A 125 5.43 2.91 10.98
CA VAL A 125 5.58 4.16 11.73
C VAL A 125 4.41 4.36 12.67
N GLN A 126 4.69 4.81 13.88
CA GLN A 126 3.69 5.18 14.88
C GLN A 126 4.01 6.55 15.48
N ARG A 127 3.00 7.42 15.56
CA ARG A 127 3.09 8.72 16.26
C ARG A 127 1.73 9.06 16.86
N GLY A 128 1.62 9.13 18.18
CA GLY A 128 0.42 9.66 18.85
C GLY A 128 -0.92 9.03 18.39
N GLY A 129 -0.99 7.70 18.25
CA GLY A 129 -2.20 7.00 17.80
C GLY A 129 -2.44 7.02 16.29
N GLU A 130 -1.60 7.72 15.52
CA GLU A 130 -1.51 7.61 14.06
C GLU A 130 -0.52 6.51 13.68
N PHE A 131 -0.80 5.82 12.58
CA PHE A 131 0.05 4.76 12.06
C PHE A 131 0.20 4.91 10.54
N LEU A 132 1.41 4.68 10.04
CA LEU A 132 1.74 4.67 8.63
C LEU A 132 2.45 3.35 8.30
N VAL A 133 2.06 2.74 7.18
CA VAL A 133 2.70 1.55 6.63
C VAL A 133 3.31 1.93 5.29
N VAL A 134 4.57 1.53 5.08
CA VAL A 134 5.27 1.61 3.80
C VAL A 134 5.51 0.20 3.29
N MET A 135 5.28 -0.02 2.01
CA MET A 135 5.49 -1.29 1.32
C MET A 135 6.02 -1.06 -0.09
N GLU A 136 6.63 -2.08 -0.69
CA GLU A 136 6.99 -2.07 -2.10
C GLU A 136 5.76 -1.78 -2.98
N ARG A 137 5.95 -1.00 -4.04
CA ARG A 137 4.95 -0.88 -5.10
C ARG A 137 4.94 -2.19 -5.87
N ALA A 138 3.86 -2.96 -5.75
CA ALA A 138 3.66 -4.14 -6.59
C ALA A 138 3.80 -3.77 -8.08
N LYS A 139 4.54 -4.59 -8.83
CA LYS A 139 4.80 -4.36 -10.25
C LYS A 139 3.51 -4.57 -11.05
N GLY A 140 3.23 -3.63 -11.95
CA GLY A 140 2.05 -3.68 -12.83
C GLY A 140 1.03 -2.58 -12.54
N LEU A 141 -0.18 -2.78 -13.05
CA LEU A 141 -1.24 -1.79 -13.11
C LEU A 141 -2.51 -2.28 -12.39
N THR A 142 -3.20 -1.38 -11.71
CA THR A 142 -4.55 -1.62 -11.21
C THR A 142 -5.59 -1.29 -12.28
N THR A 143 -6.84 -1.72 -12.07
CA THR A 143 -7.96 -1.35 -12.96
C THR A 143 -8.26 0.15 -13.00
N PHE A 144 -7.71 0.93 -12.06
CA PHE A 144 -7.90 2.37 -11.95
C PHE A 144 -6.75 3.19 -12.54
N ASP A 145 -5.64 2.55 -12.90
CA ASP A 145 -4.47 3.26 -13.41
C ASP A 145 -4.76 3.83 -14.80
N ALA A 146 -4.65 5.16 -14.95
CA ALA A 146 -4.78 5.82 -16.24
C ALA A 146 -3.78 5.26 -17.29
N ALA A 147 -2.63 4.79 -16.83
CA ALA A 147 -1.62 4.12 -17.65
C ALA A 147 -2.15 2.86 -18.34
N LEU A 148 -3.12 2.14 -17.75
CA LEU A 148 -3.75 0.98 -18.38
C LEU A 148 -4.57 1.41 -19.61
N GLN A 149 -5.32 2.52 -19.49
CA GLN A 149 -6.10 3.07 -20.61
C GLN A 149 -5.20 3.59 -21.72
N ILE A 150 -4.11 4.29 -21.36
CA ILE A 150 -3.10 4.76 -22.31
C ILE A 150 -2.45 3.57 -23.03
N ALA A 151 -2.14 2.49 -22.30
CA ALA A 151 -1.56 1.29 -22.89
C ALA A 151 -2.53 0.62 -23.88
N PHE A 152 -3.82 0.49 -23.54
CA PHE A 152 -4.82 -0.03 -24.47
C PHE A 152 -4.93 0.79 -25.76
N GLN A 153 -4.83 2.12 -25.68
CA GLN A 153 -4.83 2.98 -26.86
C GLN A 153 -3.54 2.81 -27.68
N THR A 154 -2.39 2.80 -27.01
CA THR A 154 -1.06 2.69 -27.63
C THR A 154 -0.91 1.38 -28.39
N TRP A 155 -1.36 0.27 -27.80
CA TRP A 155 -1.31 -1.06 -28.39
C TRP A 155 -2.56 -1.42 -29.21
N GLN A 156 -3.46 -0.45 -29.42
CA GLN A 156 -4.66 -0.58 -30.25
C GLN A 156 -5.55 -1.78 -29.88
N TYR A 157 -5.76 -1.99 -28.58
CA TYR A 157 -6.62 -3.05 -28.07
C TYR A 157 -8.08 -2.83 -28.51
N SER A 158 -8.66 -3.83 -29.16
CA SER A 158 -10.10 -3.88 -29.40
C SER A 158 -10.89 -4.18 -28.12
N GLU A 159 -12.21 -4.00 -28.14
CA GLU A 159 -13.07 -4.41 -27.02
C GLU A 159 -13.01 -5.92 -26.78
N LEU A 160 -12.85 -6.72 -27.83
CA LEU A 160 -12.64 -8.16 -27.71
C LEU A 160 -11.33 -8.48 -26.99
N ASP A 161 -10.24 -7.77 -27.32
CA ASP A 161 -8.95 -7.96 -26.65
C ASP A 161 -9.02 -7.61 -25.16
N LYS A 162 -9.72 -6.53 -24.82
CA LYS A 162 -9.96 -6.13 -23.41
C LYS A 162 -10.78 -7.19 -22.67
N GLN A 163 -11.78 -7.77 -23.34
CA GLN A 163 -12.58 -8.85 -22.75
C GLN A 163 -11.76 -10.13 -22.54
N VAL A 164 -10.91 -10.50 -23.50
CA VAL A 164 -9.98 -11.64 -23.37
C VAL A 164 -9.00 -11.40 -22.22
N LEU A 165 -8.41 -10.21 -22.13
CA LEU A 165 -7.49 -9.88 -21.05
C LEU A 165 -8.18 -9.90 -19.68
N LYS A 166 -9.44 -9.46 -19.59
CA LYS A 166 -10.24 -9.57 -18.38
C LYS A 166 -10.48 -11.03 -17.97
N GLN A 167 -10.82 -11.91 -18.92
CA GLN A 167 -10.98 -13.34 -18.65
C GLN A 167 -9.67 -13.99 -18.20
N ASP A 168 -8.55 -13.58 -18.78
CA ASP A 168 -7.21 -14.02 -18.37
C ASP A 168 -6.88 -13.58 -16.93
N ALA A 169 -7.20 -12.33 -16.58
CA ALA A 169 -7.08 -11.82 -15.21
C ALA A 169 -7.98 -12.59 -14.21
N GLU A 170 -9.21 -12.93 -14.59
CA GLU A 170 -10.14 -13.72 -13.78
C GLU A 170 -9.60 -15.13 -13.53
N ARG A 171 -9.05 -15.78 -14.56
CA ARG A 171 -8.40 -17.09 -14.44
C ARG A 171 -7.18 -17.02 -13.51
N ALA A 172 -6.27 -16.07 -13.74
CA ALA A 172 -5.09 -15.89 -12.90
C ALA A 172 -5.46 -15.62 -11.43
N MET A 173 -6.54 -14.87 -11.19
CA MET A 173 -7.07 -14.65 -9.84
C MET A 173 -7.65 -15.93 -9.21
N ALA A 174 -8.32 -16.78 -10.00
CA ALA A 174 -8.84 -18.06 -9.52
C ALA A 174 -7.71 -19.04 -9.14
N GLU A 175 -6.70 -19.18 -9.99
CA GLU A 175 -5.50 -19.99 -9.71
C GLU A 175 -4.76 -19.47 -8.45
N LEU A 176 -4.63 -18.15 -8.34
CA LEU A 176 -4.03 -17.55 -7.16
C LEU A 176 -4.85 -17.81 -5.89
N ARG A 177 -6.18 -17.74 -6.00
CA ARG A 177 -7.09 -18.06 -4.92
C ARG A 177 -6.92 -19.48 -4.42
N GLU A 178 -6.83 -20.46 -5.32
CA GLU A 178 -6.60 -21.86 -4.94
C GLU A 178 -5.30 -22.04 -4.17
N ARG A 179 -4.20 -21.42 -4.62
CA ARG A 179 -2.91 -21.44 -3.92
C ARG A 179 -3.00 -20.84 -2.52
N PHE A 180 -3.73 -19.74 -2.36
CA PHE A 180 -3.96 -19.11 -1.06
C PHE A 180 -4.80 -19.98 -0.14
N GLU A 181 -5.87 -20.57 -0.65
CA GLU A 181 -6.76 -21.44 0.13
C GLU A 181 -6.04 -22.72 0.58
N GLN A 182 -5.23 -23.34 -0.29
CA GLN A 182 -4.33 -24.45 0.05
C GLN A 182 -3.32 -24.06 1.14
N ALA A 183 -2.82 -22.83 1.06
CA ALA A 183 -1.97 -22.28 2.09
C ALA A 183 -2.75 -21.84 3.34
N GLY A 184 -4.04 -22.13 3.51
CA GLY A 184 -4.82 -21.76 4.70
C GLY A 184 -5.08 -20.26 4.84
N ILE A 185 -5.09 -19.51 3.74
CA ILE A 185 -5.33 -18.06 3.72
C ILE A 185 -6.70 -17.81 3.11
N LYS A 186 -7.62 -17.26 3.91
CA LYS A 186 -8.98 -16.92 3.50
C LYS A 186 -9.10 -15.41 3.33
N ARG A 187 -9.51 -14.96 2.15
CA ARG A 187 -9.80 -13.55 1.86
C ARG A 187 -10.92 -13.40 0.84
N LYS A 188 -11.45 -12.17 0.74
CA LYS A 188 -12.35 -11.80 -0.35
C LYS A 188 -11.54 -11.48 -1.60
N TRP A 189 -11.94 -12.05 -2.73
CA TRP A 189 -11.27 -11.86 -4.02
C TRP A 189 -12.08 -10.89 -4.88
N LYS A 190 -11.43 -9.83 -5.36
CA LYS A 190 -11.95 -8.89 -6.36
C LYS A 190 -10.82 -8.41 -7.25
N LEU A 191 -11.07 -8.28 -8.55
CA LEU A 191 -10.10 -7.76 -9.51
C LEU A 191 -9.64 -6.32 -9.18
N THR A 192 -10.53 -5.50 -8.60
CA THR A 192 -10.22 -4.11 -8.20
C THR A 192 -9.17 -4.02 -7.10
N ASP A 193 -8.93 -5.12 -6.39
CA ASP A 193 -8.06 -5.21 -5.21
C ASP A 193 -6.72 -5.90 -5.59
N MET A 194 -6.41 -5.93 -6.89
CA MET A 194 -5.25 -6.58 -7.50
C MET A 194 -4.44 -5.58 -8.34
N VAL A 195 -3.14 -5.87 -8.45
CA VAL A 195 -2.23 -5.28 -9.43
C VAL A 195 -1.89 -6.37 -10.45
N PHE A 196 -1.99 -6.03 -11.73
CA PHE A 196 -1.76 -6.92 -12.85
C PHE A 196 -0.51 -6.52 -13.62
N GLU A 197 0.41 -7.46 -13.80
CA GLU A 197 1.47 -7.31 -14.79
C GLU A 197 0.95 -7.83 -16.12
N VAL A 198 0.90 -6.94 -17.11
CA VAL A 198 0.35 -7.24 -18.44
C VAL A 198 1.48 -7.20 -19.46
N ASP A 199 1.63 -8.29 -20.20
CA ASP A 199 2.36 -8.31 -21.45
C ASP A 199 1.43 -7.76 -22.54
N PHE A 200 1.61 -6.50 -22.88
CA PHE A 200 0.75 -5.79 -23.83
C PHE A 200 0.96 -6.24 -25.27
N GLU A 201 2.15 -6.75 -25.61
CA GLU A 201 2.46 -7.26 -26.94
C GLU A 201 1.73 -8.59 -27.17
N ASN A 202 1.81 -9.50 -26.19
CA ASN A 202 1.19 -10.82 -26.27
C ASN A 202 -0.26 -10.86 -25.75
N ARG A 203 -0.78 -9.74 -25.24
CA ARG A 203 -2.13 -9.57 -24.70
C ARG A 203 -2.48 -10.52 -23.56
N LYS A 204 -1.55 -10.67 -22.61
CA LYS A 204 -1.67 -11.63 -21.50
C LYS A 204 -1.35 -11.00 -20.15
N VAL A 205 -2.01 -11.50 -19.10
CA VAL A 205 -1.64 -11.26 -17.71
C VAL A 205 -0.52 -12.24 -17.36
N VAL A 206 0.66 -11.71 -17.02
CA VAL A 206 1.84 -12.50 -16.66
C VAL A 206 2.10 -12.51 -15.16
N GLY A 207 1.43 -11.64 -14.41
CA GLY A 207 1.53 -11.57 -12.95
C GLY A 207 0.30 -10.95 -12.32
N ILE A 208 -0.05 -11.43 -11.12
CA ILE A 208 -1.12 -10.88 -10.31
C ILE A 208 -0.68 -10.80 -8.85
N VAL A 209 -0.86 -9.62 -8.23
CA VAL A 209 -0.50 -9.39 -6.83
C VAL A 209 -1.68 -8.74 -6.10
N PRO A 210 -2.20 -9.36 -5.02
CA PRO A 210 -3.20 -8.75 -4.17
C PRO A 210 -2.59 -7.62 -3.33
N VAL A 211 -3.31 -6.50 -3.20
CA VAL A 211 -2.82 -5.30 -2.49
C VAL A 211 -3.72 -4.82 -1.36
N ASP A 212 -4.96 -5.30 -1.28
CA ASP A 212 -5.84 -5.07 -0.12
C ASP A 212 -5.87 -6.30 0.80
N TRP A 213 -5.42 -6.09 2.04
CA TRP A 213 -5.23 -7.14 3.04
C TRP A 213 -6.18 -7.00 4.24
N GLU A 214 -7.02 -5.97 4.28
CA GLU A 214 -7.85 -5.62 5.45
C GLU A 214 -8.78 -6.76 5.91
N ARG A 215 -9.22 -7.62 4.98
CA ARG A 215 -10.20 -8.70 5.22
C ARG A 215 -9.60 -10.07 4.94
N THR A 216 -8.39 -10.30 5.44
CA THR A 216 -7.66 -11.56 5.29
C THR A 216 -7.49 -12.24 6.64
N GLU A 217 -7.80 -13.53 6.66
CA GLU A 217 -7.64 -14.44 7.79
C GLU A 217 -6.65 -15.54 7.43
N ILE A 218 -5.73 -15.84 8.33
CA ILE A 218 -4.74 -16.91 8.16
C ILE A 218 -5.03 -17.98 9.20
N THR A 219 -5.41 -19.18 8.76
CA THR A 219 -5.58 -20.31 9.68
C THR A 219 -4.23 -20.96 9.95
N SER A 220 -3.95 -21.26 11.21
CA SER A 220 -2.66 -21.77 11.69
C SER A 220 -2.36 -23.23 11.30
N GLN A 221 -3.21 -23.88 10.50
CA GLN A 221 -2.99 -25.21 9.99
C GLN A 221 -3.21 -25.23 8.46
N PRO A 222 -2.24 -25.73 7.67
CA PRO A 222 -2.50 -26.10 6.29
C PRO A 222 -3.49 -27.26 6.28
N VAL A 223 -4.45 -27.23 5.35
CA VAL A 223 -5.37 -28.35 5.08
C VAL A 223 -4.65 -29.38 4.23
#